data_AF-A0A4Y2T5C2-F1
#
_entry.id   AF-A0A4Y2T5C2-F1
#
_cell.length_a   1.000
_cell.length_b   1.000
_cell.length_c   1.000
_cell.angle_alpha   90.00
_cell.angle_beta   90.00
_cell.angle_gamma   90.00
#
_symmetry.space_group_name_H-M   'P 1'
#
loop_
_entity.id
_entity.type
_entity.pdbx_description
1 polymer ?
#
loop_
_entity_poly.entity_id
_entity_poly.type
_entity_poly.pdbx_seq_one_letter_code
_entity_poly.pdbx_strand_id
1 'polypeptide(L)'
;MIVTYKDEEKLLGVPKLKNSSGKKQAMAVWNVLKDRGLEDKAHILCSDTTSSNTGRFNGAITFLELYADREIAYFSCRHHIYELVLRSVFEYEFNEVTASTDVAFFKKIREKWNNLEKENYMDGYEYLNARCSESKILSNVNYLSNALKNKLKNYHRELVELCIVFIGRNSDSTIKIIMLDGWQRPFTSLKYFYSDSNCL
;
A
#
# COMPACT_ATOMS: atom_id res chain seq x y z
N MET A 1 10.67 4.77 -9.70
CA MET A 1 9.90 5.65 -10.59
C MET A 1 9.37 4.83 -11.75
N ILE A 2 8.06 4.84 -11.96
CA ILE A 2 7.39 4.01 -12.97
C ILE A 2 6.58 4.96 -13.85
N VAL A 3 6.99 5.14 -15.10
CA VAL A 3 6.19 5.95 -16.02
C VAL A 3 5.08 5.11 -16.61
N THR A 4 3.94 5.73 -16.82
CA THR A 4 2.78 5.16 -17.51
C THR A 4 2.50 5.97 -18.76
N TYR A 5 2.35 5.31 -19.90
CA TYR A 5 2.01 5.92 -21.18
C TYR A 5 1.24 4.92 -22.03
N LYS A 6 0.11 5.32 -22.63
CA LYS A 6 -0.74 4.45 -23.46
C LYS A 6 -1.03 3.08 -22.81
N ASP A 7 -1.41 3.11 -21.53
CA ASP A 7 -1.68 1.93 -20.70
C ASP A 7 -0.50 0.98 -20.46
N GLU A 8 0.72 1.37 -20.85
CA GLU A 8 1.95 0.64 -20.51
C GLU A 8 2.65 1.25 -19.30
N GLU A 9 3.05 0.40 -18.35
CA GLU A 9 3.89 0.79 -17.23
C GLU A 9 5.36 0.39 -17.47
N LYS A 10 6.29 1.33 -17.28
CA LYS A 10 7.73 1.08 -17.41
C LYS A 10 8.52 1.62 -16.23
N LEU A 11 9.36 0.77 -15.64
CA LEU A 11 10.32 1.18 -14.63
C LEU A 11 11.42 2.04 -15.26
N LEU A 12 11.45 3.33 -14.93
CA LEU A 12 12.49 4.25 -15.42
C LEU A 12 13.77 4.20 -14.58
N GLY A 13 13.62 3.95 -13.28
CA GLY A 13 14.74 3.84 -12.35
C GLY A 13 14.32 3.69 -10.89
N VAL A 14 15.26 3.21 -10.08
CA VAL A 14 15.13 3.11 -8.61
C VAL A 14 16.31 3.86 -7.98
N PRO A 15 16.26 5.20 -7.95
CA PRO A 15 17.39 5.97 -7.47
C PRO A 15 17.61 5.74 -5.97
N LYS A 16 18.87 5.46 -5.59
CA LYS A 16 19.26 5.32 -4.19
C LYS A 16 19.39 6.69 -3.55
N LEU A 17 18.63 6.91 -2.48
CA LEU A 17 18.62 8.18 -1.76
C LEU A 17 19.45 8.09 -0.48
N LYS A 18 20.23 9.14 -0.18
CA LYS A 18 20.96 9.26 1.10
C LYS A 18 20.04 9.63 2.27
N ASN A 19 18.94 10.33 1.98
CA ASN A 19 17.88 10.65 2.94
C ASN A 19 16.54 10.84 2.19
N SER A 20 15.44 10.89 2.95
CA SER A 20 14.08 10.98 2.43
C SER A 20 13.53 12.41 2.33
N SER A 21 14.36 13.45 2.37
CA SER A 21 13.90 14.84 2.22
C SER A 21 13.29 15.09 0.84
N GLY A 22 12.26 15.93 0.74
CA GLY A 22 11.57 16.20 -0.52
C GLY A 22 12.49 16.73 -1.61
N LYS A 23 13.42 17.62 -1.27
CA LYS A 23 14.45 18.12 -2.20
C LYS A 23 15.31 17.01 -2.81
N LYS A 24 15.73 16.04 -2.00
CA LYS A 24 16.56 14.92 -2.49
C LYS A 24 15.74 13.94 -3.33
N GLN A 25 14.48 13.70 -2.96
CA GLN A 25 13.56 12.91 -3.76
C GLN A 25 13.32 13.56 -5.12
N ALA A 26 12.97 14.85 -5.15
CA ALA A 26 12.76 15.64 -6.36
C ALA A 26 13.98 15.61 -7.28
N MET A 27 15.17 15.90 -6.74
CA MET A 27 16.40 15.90 -7.52
C MET A 27 16.70 14.53 -8.16
N ALA A 28 16.45 13.44 -7.43
CA ALA A 28 16.64 12.10 -7.96
C ALA A 28 15.62 11.76 -9.07
N VAL A 29 14.35 12.13 -8.88
CA VAL A 29 13.31 11.99 -9.91
C VAL A 29 13.67 12.79 -11.15
N TRP A 30 14.05 14.05 -10.97
CA TRP A 30 14.42 14.96 -12.05
C TRP A 30 15.60 14.47 -12.87
N ASN A 31 16.66 13.98 -12.22
CA ASN A 31 17.81 13.41 -12.91
C ASN A 31 17.39 12.20 -13.76
N VAL A 32 16.54 11.30 -13.22
CA VAL A 32 16.04 10.16 -14.01
C VAL A 32 15.18 10.61 -15.19
N LEU A 33 14.41 11.70 -15.07
CA LEU A 33 13.65 12.24 -16.20
C LEU A 33 14.59 12.79 -17.28
N LYS A 34 15.59 13.58 -16.90
CA LYS A 34 16.61 14.12 -17.81
C LYS A 34 17.43 13.05 -18.51
N ASP A 35 17.89 12.05 -17.76
CA ASP A 35 18.66 10.92 -18.30
C ASP A 35 17.84 10.12 -19.34
N ARG A 36 16.51 10.24 -19.32
CA ARG A 36 15.59 9.57 -20.24
C ARG A 36 15.02 10.52 -21.31
N GLY A 37 15.32 11.81 -21.28
CA GLY A 37 14.73 12.81 -22.19
C GLY A 37 13.21 12.98 -22.00
N LEU A 38 12.74 12.92 -20.76
CA LEU A 38 11.32 12.95 -20.39
C LEU A 38 10.94 14.16 -19.51
N GLU A 39 11.86 15.08 -19.24
CA GLU A 39 11.66 16.26 -18.39
C GLU A 39 10.47 17.13 -18.82
N ASP A 40 10.32 17.32 -20.13
CA ASP A 40 9.24 18.14 -20.71
C ASP A 40 7.94 17.35 -20.90
N LYS A 41 7.98 16.02 -20.74
CA LYS A 41 6.83 15.13 -20.96
C LYS A 41 6.08 14.77 -19.67
N ALA A 42 6.72 14.92 -18.52
CA ALA A 42 6.14 14.52 -17.23
C ALA A 42 5.07 15.52 -16.73
N HIS A 43 3.82 15.34 -17.14
CA HIS A 43 2.72 16.26 -16.79
C HIS A 43 1.94 15.87 -15.54
N ILE A 44 2.04 14.62 -15.09
CA ILE A 44 1.24 14.11 -13.99
C ILE A 44 2.09 13.41 -12.92
N LEU A 45 1.99 13.99 -11.74
CA LEU A 45 2.22 13.61 -10.35
C LEU A 45 1.36 12.46 -9.73
N CYS A 46 1.85 11.28 -9.31
CA CYS A 46 1.13 10.35 -8.43
C CYS A 46 2.05 9.84 -7.31
N SER A 47 1.75 10.16 -6.04
CA SER A 47 2.57 9.77 -4.87
C SER A 47 1.77 9.55 -3.60
N ASP A 48 2.35 8.93 -2.58
CA ASP A 48 1.80 9.00 -1.21
C ASP A 48 1.76 10.45 -0.70
N THR A 49 0.92 10.74 0.30
CA THR A 49 0.69 12.10 0.81
C THR A 49 1.61 12.47 1.96
N THR A 50 2.80 11.87 2.06
CA THR A 50 3.76 12.23 3.10
C THR A 50 4.27 13.66 2.90
N SER A 51 4.63 14.32 4.00
CA SER A 51 5.10 15.71 3.98
C SER A 51 6.36 15.92 3.14
N SER A 52 7.19 14.89 2.98
CA SER A 52 8.36 14.95 2.10
C SER A 52 7.97 15.00 0.62
N ASN A 53 6.78 14.53 0.24
CA ASN A 53 6.28 14.61 -1.14
C ASN A 53 5.43 15.86 -1.36
N THR A 54 4.49 16.14 -0.46
CA THR A 54 3.42 17.15 -0.64
C THR A 54 3.62 18.43 0.18
N GLY A 55 4.68 18.53 0.98
CA GLY A 55 4.92 19.69 1.84
C GLY A 55 5.02 21.00 1.03
N ARG A 56 4.24 22.02 1.41
CA ARG A 56 4.12 23.29 0.67
C ARG A 56 5.45 23.95 0.26
N PHE A 57 6.47 23.88 1.13
CA PHE A 57 7.76 24.55 0.90
C PHE A 57 8.91 23.59 0.64
N ASN A 58 8.83 22.36 1.17
CA ASN A 58 9.93 21.40 1.18
C ASN A 58 9.55 20.03 0.58
N GLY A 59 8.36 19.96 -0.04
CA GLY A 59 7.85 18.77 -0.70
C GLY A 59 8.56 18.53 -2.03
N ALA A 60 8.70 17.26 -2.39
CA ALA A 60 9.29 16.87 -3.67
C ALA A 60 8.54 17.48 -4.86
N ILE A 61 7.21 17.56 -4.79
CA ILE A 61 6.36 18.12 -5.86
C ILE A 61 6.71 19.59 -6.10
N THR A 62 6.77 20.40 -5.04
CA THR A 62 7.14 21.82 -5.13
C THR A 62 8.49 22.00 -5.82
N PHE A 63 9.49 21.17 -5.50
CA PHE A 63 10.78 21.25 -6.18
C PHE A 63 10.73 20.77 -7.63
N LEU A 64 9.91 19.78 -7.96
CA LEU A 64 9.76 19.30 -9.34
C LEU A 64 9.10 20.34 -10.24
N GLU A 65 8.09 21.06 -9.74
CA GLU A 65 7.48 22.20 -10.45
C GLU A 65 8.51 23.31 -10.68
N LEU A 66 9.33 23.63 -9.68
CA LEU A 66 10.43 24.59 -9.81
C LEU A 66 11.51 24.13 -10.81
N TYR A 67 11.79 22.83 -10.91
CA TYR A 67 12.78 22.32 -11.86
C TYR A 67 12.26 22.28 -13.29
N ALA A 68 10.96 22.00 -13.46
CA ALA A 68 10.30 21.95 -14.75
C ALA A 68 9.85 23.34 -15.24
N ASP A 69 9.88 24.35 -14.36
CA ASP A 69 9.37 25.71 -14.60
C ASP A 69 7.91 25.69 -15.11
N ARG A 70 7.10 24.79 -14.54
CA ARG A 70 5.68 24.64 -14.86
C ARG A 70 4.94 23.93 -13.74
N GLU A 71 3.63 24.16 -13.71
CA GLU A 71 2.74 23.37 -12.86
C GLU A 71 2.68 21.92 -13.33
N ILE A 72 2.57 21.00 -12.36
CA ILE A 72 2.44 19.57 -12.65
C ILE A 72 1.24 19.03 -11.88
N ALA A 73 0.28 18.43 -12.58
CA ALA A 73 -0.93 17.92 -11.96
C ALA A 73 -0.60 16.81 -10.96
N TYR A 74 -1.12 16.88 -9.73
CA TYR A 74 -0.84 15.90 -8.68
C TYR A 74 -2.07 15.09 -8.28
N PHE A 75 -1.87 13.77 -8.13
CA PHE A 75 -2.82 12.81 -7.62
C PHE A 75 -2.22 12.05 -6.43
N SER A 76 -3.02 11.84 -5.39
CA SER A 76 -2.62 10.96 -4.30
C SER A 76 -2.69 9.50 -4.73
N CYS A 77 -1.70 8.71 -4.32
CA CYS A 77 -1.63 7.28 -4.62
C CYS A 77 -2.85 6.57 -4.01
N ARG A 78 -3.63 5.89 -4.85
CA ARG A 78 -4.82 5.13 -4.40
C ARG A 78 -4.51 4.13 -3.30
N HIS A 79 -3.35 3.48 -3.35
CA HIS A 79 -2.92 2.57 -2.30
C HIS A 79 -2.76 3.27 -0.95
N HIS A 80 -2.22 4.49 -0.95
CA HIS A 80 -2.07 5.26 0.28
C HIS A 80 -3.41 5.74 0.82
N ILE A 81 -4.35 6.12 -0.05
CA ILE A 81 -5.73 6.47 0.36
C ILE A 81 -6.39 5.26 1.04
N TYR A 82 -6.30 4.07 0.44
CA TYR A 82 -6.86 2.86 1.04
C TYR A 82 -6.17 2.49 2.34
N GLU A 83 -4.84 2.62 2.41
CA GLU A 83 -4.09 2.43 3.66
C GLU A 83 -4.57 3.38 4.76
N LEU A 84 -4.78 4.67 4.46
CA LEU A 84 -5.27 5.64 5.43
C LEU A 84 -6.70 5.33 5.89
N VAL A 85 -7.61 5.02 4.97
CA VAL A 85 -8.99 4.65 5.31
C VAL A 85 -9.02 3.40 6.19
N LEU A 86 -8.29 2.35 5.79
CA LEU A 86 -8.17 1.13 6.59
C LEU A 86 -7.57 1.46 7.96
N ARG A 87 -6.46 2.20 8.01
CA ARG A 87 -5.83 2.60 9.28
C ARG A 87 -6.81 3.33 10.18
N SER A 88 -7.59 4.28 9.66
CA SER A 88 -8.57 5.02 10.44
C SER A 88 -9.71 4.15 10.96
N VAL A 89 -10.22 3.20 10.16
CA VAL A 89 -11.20 2.21 10.63
C VAL A 89 -10.60 1.36 11.75
N PHE A 90 -9.36 0.90 11.59
CA PHE A 90 -8.66 0.14 12.62
C PHE A 90 -8.41 0.95 13.91
N GLU A 91 -7.97 2.21 13.78
CA GLU A 91 -7.74 3.10 14.93
C GLU A 91 -9.05 3.38 15.69
N TYR A 92 -10.14 3.63 14.96
CA TYR A 92 -11.47 3.90 15.53
C TYR A 92 -12.06 2.68 16.24
N GLU A 93 -12.08 1.53 15.59
CA GLU A 93 -12.72 0.32 16.15
C GLU A 93 -11.94 -0.26 17.33
N PHE A 94 -10.61 -0.08 17.36
CA PHE A 94 -9.76 -0.77 18.32
C PHE A 94 -9.12 0.12 19.38
N ASN A 95 -9.28 1.45 19.32
CA ASN A 95 -8.91 2.49 20.30
C ASN A 95 -7.47 2.44 20.89
N GLU A 96 -6.65 1.47 20.49
CA GLU A 96 -5.29 1.22 20.98
C GLU A 96 -4.47 0.58 19.86
N VAL A 97 -4.03 1.38 18.89
CA VAL A 97 -2.90 1.00 18.05
C VAL A 97 -1.64 1.55 18.72
N THR A 98 -1.28 0.96 19.87
CA THR A 98 0.01 1.28 20.50
C THR A 98 1.12 0.68 19.66
N ALA A 99 2.26 1.37 19.60
CA ALA A 99 3.45 1.05 18.81
C ALA A 99 4.17 -0.25 19.22
N SER A 100 3.46 -1.24 19.77
CA SER A 100 4.00 -2.51 20.22
C SER A 100 3.97 -3.57 19.12
N THR A 101 5.04 -4.37 19.07
CA THR A 101 5.21 -5.54 18.19
C THR A 101 4.32 -6.72 18.57
N ASP A 102 3.66 -6.66 19.72
CA ASP A 102 2.58 -7.56 20.09
C ASP A 102 1.26 -6.88 19.79
N VAL A 103 0.63 -7.32 18.71
CA VAL A 103 -0.60 -6.71 18.21
C VAL A 103 -1.73 -7.13 19.14
N ALA A 104 -1.94 -6.35 20.20
CA ALA A 104 -3.01 -6.50 21.18
C ALA A 104 -4.39 -6.70 20.52
N PHE A 105 -4.57 -6.20 19.29
CA PHE A 105 -5.71 -6.46 18.43
C PHE A 105 -5.93 -7.94 18.10
N PHE A 106 -4.94 -8.70 17.60
CA PHE A 106 -5.14 -10.13 17.29
C PHE A 106 -5.38 -10.94 18.56
N LYS A 107 -4.80 -10.52 19.69
CA LYS A 107 -5.09 -11.11 21.01
C LYS A 107 -6.54 -10.85 21.43
N LYS A 108 -7.03 -9.61 21.34
CA LYS A 108 -8.43 -9.23 21.61
C LYS A 108 -9.41 -9.96 20.68
N ILE A 109 -9.10 -10.07 19.38
CA ILE A 109 -9.91 -10.88 18.45
C ILE A 109 -9.95 -12.33 18.91
N ARG A 110 -8.80 -12.93 19.24
CA ARG A 110 -8.73 -14.33 19.69
C ARG A 110 -9.56 -14.56 20.96
N GLU A 111 -9.44 -13.67 21.94
CA GLU A 111 -10.20 -13.73 23.20
C GLU A 111 -11.71 -13.58 22.96
N LYS A 112 -12.11 -12.70 22.05
CA LYS A 112 -13.53 -12.46 21.72
C LYS A 112 -14.10 -13.42 20.68
N TRP A 113 -13.28 -14.18 19.96
CA TRP A 113 -13.68 -15.00 18.82
C TRP A 113 -14.83 -15.95 19.12
N ASN A 114 -14.80 -16.59 20.29
CA ASN A 114 -15.84 -17.53 20.71
C ASN A 114 -17.17 -16.84 21.09
N ASN A 115 -17.13 -15.53 21.38
CA ASN A 115 -18.26 -14.73 21.83
C ASN A 115 -18.82 -13.82 20.72
N LEU A 116 -18.24 -13.84 19.51
CA LEU A 116 -18.77 -13.09 18.36
C LEU A 116 -20.02 -13.81 17.82
N GLU A 117 -21.11 -13.06 17.60
CA GLU A 117 -22.34 -13.56 17.00
C GLU A 117 -22.10 -13.92 15.52
N LYS A 118 -21.86 -15.19 15.22
CA LYS A 118 -21.50 -15.63 13.86
C LYS A 118 -22.67 -15.61 12.86
N GLU A 119 -23.89 -15.40 13.36
CA GLU A 119 -25.13 -15.53 12.60
C GLU A 119 -25.57 -14.23 11.91
N ASN A 120 -25.04 -13.08 12.35
CA ASN A 120 -25.46 -11.74 11.88
C ASN A 120 -24.50 -11.07 10.88
N TYR A 121 -23.41 -11.75 10.47
CA TYR A 121 -22.44 -11.19 9.53
C TYR A 121 -22.64 -11.81 8.14
N MET A 122 -22.69 -10.97 7.11
CA MET A 122 -22.49 -11.46 5.74
C MET A 122 -21.12 -12.15 5.65
N ASP A 123 -21.11 -13.37 5.13
CA ASP A 123 -19.87 -14.05 4.77
C ASP A 123 -19.06 -13.13 3.83
N GLY A 124 -17.76 -12.98 4.10
CA GLY A 124 -16.90 -12.13 3.29
C GLY A 124 -16.86 -12.60 1.84
N TYR A 125 -17.07 -13.91 1.59
CA TYR A 125 -17.27 -14.42 0.23
C TYR A 125 -18.54 -13.88 -0.41
N GLU A 126 -19.70 -13.92 0.26
CA GLU A 126 -20.96 -13.41 -0.27
C GLU A 126 -20.87 -11.90 -0.58
N TYR A 127 -20.25 -11.14 0.33
CA TYR A 127 -20.00 -9.71 0.14
C TYR A 127 -19.15 -9.41 -1.10
N LEU A 128 -18.09 -10.21 -1.31
CA LEU A 128 -17.18 -10.07 -2.43
C LEU A 128 -17.80 -10.58 -3.74
N ASN A 129 -18.56 -11.68 -3.72
CA ASN A 129 -19.18 -12.29 -4.90
C ASN A 129 -20.27 -11.38 -5.48
N ALA A 130 -20.92 -10.56 -4.65
CA ALA A 130 -21.83 -9.51 -5.11
C ALA A 130 -21.12 -8.35 -5.85
N ARG A 131 -19.79 -8.23 -5.75
CA ARG A 131 -19.01 -7.07 -6.25
C ARG A 131 -17.88 -7.43 -7.23
N CYS A 132 -17.42 -8.68 -7.22
CA CYS A 132 -16.31 -9.18 -8.01
C CYS A 132 -16.62 -10.58 -8.55
N SER A 133 -16.02 -10.95 -9.68
CA SER A 133 -16.13 -12.32 -10.20
C SER A 133 -15.50 -13.33 -9.24
N GLU A 134 -16.08 -14.53 -9.17
CA GLU A 134 -15.54 -15.64 -8.39
C GLU A 134 -14.08 -15.95 -8.73
N SER A 135 -13.71 -15.87 -10.02
CA SER A 135 -12.33 -16.03 -10.47
C SER A 135 -11.34 -15.03 -9.84
N LYS A 136 -11.78 -13.80 -9.59
CA LYS A 136 -10.99 -12.74 -8.96
C LYS A 136 -10.85 -12.97 -7.46
N ILE A 137 -11.91 -13.45 -6.82
CA ILE A 137 -11.89 -13.86 -5.41
C ILE A 137 -10.90 -15.02 -5.21
N LEU A 138 -11.01 -16.06 -6.04
CA LEU A 138 -10.12 -17.23 -6.00
C LEU A 138 -8.66 -16.86 -6.27
N SER A 139 -8.41 -15.97 -7.24
CA SER A 139 -7.07 -15.45 -7.52
C SER A 139 -6.46 -14.74 -6.29
N ASN A 140 -7.25 -13.92 -5.59
CA ASN A 140 -6.81 -13.26 -4.36
C ASN A 140 -6.54 -14.25 -3.23
N VAL A 141 -7.39 -15.27 -3.03
CA VAL A 141 -7.16 -16.33 -2.03
C VAL A 141 -5.88 -17.10 -2.32
N ASN A 142 -5.63 -17.43 -3.59
CA ASN A 142 -4.40 -18.11 -4.00
C ASN A 142 -3.17 -17.23 -3.77
N TYR A 143 -3.26 -15.94 -4.05
CA TYR A 143 -2.19 -14.98 -3.78
C TYR A 143 -1.87 -14.91 -2.28
N LEU A 144 -2.89 -14.75 -1.43
CA LEU A 144 -2.75 -14.70 0.02
C LEU A 144 -2.18 -16.01 0.60
N SER A 145 -2.67 -17.15 0.11
CA SER A 145 -2.20 -18.49 0.50
C SER A 145 -0.73 -18.71 0.14
N ASN A 146 -0.31 -18.24 -1.04
CA ASN A 146 1.11 -18.27 -1.43
C ASN A 146 1.94 -17.28 -0.62
N ALA A 147 1.40 -16.14 -0.23
CA ALA A 147 2.09 -15.20 0.65
C ALA A 147 2.42 -15.85 2.00
N LEU A 148 1.51 -16.65 2.59
CA LEU A 148 1.75 -17.38 3.84
C LEU A 148 2.87 -18.44 3.76
N LYS A 149 3.10 -19.03 2.58
CA LYS A 149 4.20 -20.00 2.36
C LYS A 149 5.56 -19.31 2.35
N ASN A 150 5.60 -18.01 2.06
CA ASN A 150 6.81 -17.20 2.05
C ASN A 150 7.07 -16.59 3.43
N LYS A 151 8.31 -16.16 3.69
CA LYS A 151 8.71 -15.55 4.96
C LYS A 151 8.10 -14.14 5.10
N LEU A 152 6.82 -14.06 5.48
CA LEU A 152 6.15 -12.82 5.86
C LEU A 152 6.59 -12.38 7.27
N LYS A 153 6.63 -11.06 7.53
CA LYS A 153 6.78 -10.55 8.90
C LYS A 153 5.51 -10.90 9.70
N ASN A 154 5.64 -11.23 10.99
CA ASN A 154 4.58 -11.84 11.81
C ASN A 154 3.22 -11.12 11.76
N TYR A 155 3.16 -9.79 11.86
CA TYR A 155 1.89 -9.04 11.78
C TYR A 155 1.22 -9.06 10.40
N HIS A 156 2.00 -9.22 9.33
CA HIS A 156 1.44 -9.46 7.98
C HIS A 156 0.89 -10.87 7.86
N ARG A 157 1.48 -11.83 8.58
CA ARG A 157 1.01 -13.22 8.59
C ARG A 157 -0.38 -13.32 9.23
N GLU A 158 -0.55 -12.75 10.42
CA GLU A 158 -1.83 -12.75 11.15
C GLU A 158 -2.95 -12.04 10.36
N LEU A 159 -2.63 -10.91 9.71
CA LEU A 159 -3.57 -10.22 8.83
C LEU A 159 -3.97 -11.06 7.62
N VAL A 160 -2.99 -11.70 6.97
CA VAL A 160 -3.26 -12.57 5.81
C VAL A 160 -4.09 -13.78 6.22
N GLU A 161 -3.83 -14.38 7.39
CA GLU A 161 -4.65 -15.46 7.95
C GLU A 161 -6.10 -14.98 8.20
N LEU A 162 -6.30 -13.79 8.79
CA LEU A 162 -7.65 -13.23 8.94
C LEU A 162 -8.34 -12.95 7.60
N CYS A 163 -7.63 -12.44 6.59
CA CYS A 163 -8.19 -12.23 5.26
C CYS A 163 -8.62 -13.55 4.63
N ILE A 164 -7.83 -14.62 4.78
CA ILE A 164 -8.20 -15.95 4.28
C ILE A 164 -9.40 -16.50 5.04
N VAL A 165 -9.49 -16.29 6.36
CA VAL A 165 -10.67 -16.70 7.15
C VAL A 165 -11.92 -15.90 6.75
N PHE A 166 -11.77 -14.61 6.46
CA PHE A 166 -12.87 -13.75 6.01
C PHE A 166 -13.39 -14.14 4.62
N ILE A 167 -12.50 -14.52 3.69
CA ILE A 167 -12.87 -14.88 2.31
C ILE A 167 -13.19 -16.40 2.20
N GLY A 168 -12.62 -17.20 3.08
CA GLY A 168 -12.63 -18.64 3.05
C GLY A 168 -13.90 -19.19 3.68
N ARG A 169 -14.60 -20.03 2.90
CA ARG A 169 -15.63 -20.92 3.40
C ARG A 169 -15.15 -21.62 4.68
N ASN A 170 -16.02 -21.66 5.70
CA ASN A 170 -15.92 -22.59 6.82
C ASN A 170 -15.38 -23.96 6.36
N SER A 171 -14.16 -24.30 6.76
CA SER A 171 -13.71 -25.70 6.73
C SER A 171 -12.61 -25.91 7.76
N ASP A 172 -12.99 -26.25 8.99
CA ASP A 172 -12.26 -27.03 10.02
C ASP A 172 -10.76 -26.76 10.31
N SER A 173 -10.16 -25.72 9.76
CA SER A 173 -8.76 -25.38 10.03
C SER A 173 -8.68 -24.67 11.37
N THR A 174 -8.25 -25.40 12.39
CA THR A 174 -7.84 -24.85 13.68
C THR A 174 -6.86 -23.70 13.47
N ILE A 175 -7.33 -22.48 13.72
CA ILE A 175 -6.54 -21.25 13.63
C ILE A 175 -5.44 -21.32 14.71
N LYS A 176 -4.20 -21.60 14.32
CA LYS A 176 -3.03 -21.54 15.19
C LYS A 176 -2.30 -20.21 14.96
N ILE A 177 -2.71 -19.17 15.67
CA ILE A 177 -1.97 -17.91 15.73
C ILE A 177 -0.78 -18.09 16.69
N ILE A 178 0.41 -18.29 16.13
CA ILE A 178 1.69 -18.44 16.85
C ILE A 178 2.42 -17.09 16.83
N MET A 179 2.69 -16.52 18.01
CA MET A 179 3.55 -15.34 18.16
C MET A 179 5.00 -15.80 18.34
N LEU A 180 5.93 -15.18 17.59
CA LEU A 180 7.36 -15.24 17.88
C LEU A 180 7.88 -13.83 18.10
N ASP A 181 8.54 -13.67 19.24
CA ASP A 181 9.03 -12.41 19.77
C ASP A 181 10.20 -11.87 18.93
N GLY A 182 10.17 -10.58 18.60
CA GLY A 182 11.39 -9.84 18.28
C GLY A 182 11.49 -9.15 16.91
N TRP A 183 11.56 -7.81 17.00
CA TRP A 183 12.53 -6.95 16.32
C TRP A 183 12.21 -6.25 14.97
N GLN A 184 12.98 -5.16 14.77
CA GLN A 184 12.68 -3.86 14.14
C GLN A 184 12.63 -3.80 12.59
N ARG A 185 11.91 -2.77 12.10
CA ARG A 185 11.67 -2.43 10.68
C ARG A 185 12.91 -1.78 10.02
N PRO A 186 12.98 -1.83 8.67
CA PRO A 186 12.59 -0.62 7.91
C PRO A 186 11.65 -0.94 6.72
N PHE A 187 10.88 0.06 6.29
CA PHE A 187 10.03 0.05 5.09
C PHE A 187 10.41 1.22 4.19
N THR A 188 10.49 0.99 2.88
CA THR A 188 10.33 2.01 1.83
C THR A 188 9.87 1.34 0.53
N SER A 189 8.85 1.89 -0.13
CA SER A 189 8.72 1.82 -1.60
C SER A 189 7.79 2.93 -2.11
N LEU A 190 8.27 3.69 -3.10
CA LEU A 190 7.56 4.75 -3.82
C LEU A 190 7.29 4.32 -5.29
N LYS A 191 6.11 4.62 -5.85
CA LYS A 191 5.74 4.48 -7.28
C LYS A 191 5.26 5.84 -7.83
N TYR A 192 5.56 6.16 -9.11
CA TYR A 192 5.41 7.52 -9.67
C TYR A 192 5.29 7.61 -11.22
N PHE A 193 4.09 8.02 -11.73
CA PHE A 193 3.73 8.90 -12.91
C PHE A 193 3.07 8.37 -14.20
N TYR A 194 2.23 9.24 -14.83
CA TYR A 194 1.53 9.14 -16.14
C TYR A 194 1.95 10.34 -17.03
N SER A 195 2.10 10.13 -18.34
CA SER A 195 2.40 11.19 -19.33
C SER A 195 1.37 11.14 -20.44
N ASP A 196 0.81 12.28 -20.83
CA ASP A 196 -0.07 12.37 -22.00
C ASP A 196 0.50 13.29 -23.08
N SER A 197 0.22 12.90 -24.33
CA SER A 197 0.51 13.54 -25.62
C SER A 197 1.96 13.64 -26.14
N ASN A 198 2.15 12.83 -27.20
CA ASN A 198 3.11 12.89 -28.31
C ASN A 198 4.56 12.36 -28.14
N CYS A 199 4.79 11.31 -28.95
CA CYS A 199 6.05 10.73 -29.40
C CYS A 199 6.76 9.77 -28.42
N LEU A 200 6.41 8.48 -28.58
CA LEU A 200 7.40 7.47 -29.00
C LEU A 200 7.53 7.58 -30.52
#